data_AF-A0A383EMP2-F1
#
_entry.id   AF-A0A383EMP2-F1
#
_cell.length_a   1.000
_cell.length_b   1.000
_cell.length_c   1.000
_cell.angle_alpha   90.00
_cell.angle_beta   90.00
_cell.angle_gamma   90.00
#
_symmetry.space_group_name_H-M   'P 1'
#
loop_
_entity.id
_entity.type
_entity.pdbx_description
1 polymer ?
#
loop_
_entity_poly.entity_id
_entity_poly.type
_entity_poly.pdbx_seq_one_letter_code
_entity_poly.pdbx_strand_id
1 'polypeptide(L)'
;DYGDEEKPKKKMYTIKLDDGQMEKLGLLLDARGWFPHDVQYADFAFKGDQVNVVGYTSGKLVIQGKKTEDFVQNVLEPEITGEFLLGYEEVNNPEWFEPHAGLDESGKGDLFGPVVTACVIADGDMVRKWIDGGIRDSKTITDSIIVKMHKLIIGTKGVVIKTAYTGMPKYNELYQKFGQNLNKFLAWLHGRALNDALEVSKPSWGLLDQFSKQPLVQRHIEDKSFDLRM
;
A
#
# COMPACT_ATOMS: atom_id res chain seq x y z
N ASP A 1 32.61 -6.81 12.73
CA ASP A 1 31.26 -6.57 13.25
C ASP A 1 30.43 -5.75 12.30
N TYR A 2 29.74 -6.42 11.39
CA TYR A 2 28.50 -5.87 10.86
C TYR A 2 27.48 -6.09 11.96
N GLY A 3 27.19 -5.05 12.73
CA GLY A 3 26.06 -5.09 13.65
C GLY A 3 24.80 -5.30 12.82
N ASP A 4 24.05 -6.36 13.15
CA ASP A 4 22.65 -6.48 12.77
C ASP A 4 21.95 -5.19 13.23
N GLU A 5 21.77 -4.24 12.31
CA GLU A 5 20.80 -3.18 12.52
C GLU A 5 19.42 -3.87 12.54
N GLU A 6 18.91 -4.16 13.74
CA GLU A 6 17.58 -4.74 13.94
C GLU A 6 16.57 -3.96 13.09
N LYS A 7 15.96 -4.66 12.13
CA LYS A 7 14.91 -4.11 11.27
C LYS A 7 13.85 -3.42 12.14
N PRO A 8 13.36 -2.23 11.74
CA PRO A 8 12.36 -1.52 12.54
C PRO A 8 11.07 -2.35 12.62
N LYS A 9 10.84 -2.99 13.76
CA LYS A 9 9.66 -3.86 13.98
C LYS A 9 8.36 -3.15 13.67
N LYS A 10 7.46 -3.80 12.92
CA LYS A 10 6.13 -3.26 12.62
C LYS A 10 5.35 -3.12 13.94
N LYS A 11 4.92 -1.90 14.27
CA LYS A 11 4.18 -1.60 15.52
C LYS A 11 2.67 -1.69 15.39
N MET A 12 2.16 -1.76 14.16
CA MET A 12 0.74 -1.87 13.88
C MET A 12 0.54 -2.83 12.71
N TYR A 13 -0.46 -3.69 12.83
CA TYR A 13 -0.88 -4.62 11.80
C TYR A 13 -2.41 -4.67 11.77
N THR A 14 -2.99 -4.83 10.59
CA THR A 14 -4.43 -4.88 10.42
C THR A 14 -4.76 -5.87 9.32
N ILE A 15 -5.74 -6.74 9.58
CA ILE A 15 -6.20 -7.77 8.66
C ILE A 15 -7.72 -7.91 8.78
N LYS A 16 -8.36 -8.45 7.75
CA LYS A 16 -9.75 -8.87 7.82
C LYS A 16 -9.81 -10.38 8.06
N LEU A 17 -10.53 -10.80 9.09
CA LEU A 17 -10.76 -12.19 9.45
C LEU A 17 -12.22 -12.56 9.17
N ASP A 18 -12.47 -13.84 8.90
CA ASP A 18 -13.84 -14.38 8.92
C ASP A 18 -14.35 -14.60 10.35
N ASP A 19 -15.65 -14.86 10.50
CA ASP A 19 -16.30 -14.99 11.80
C ASP A 19 -15.71 -16.16 12.62
N GLY A 20 -15.32 -17.26 11.97
CA GLY A 20 -14.72 -18.41 12.64
C GLY A 20 -13.31 -18.14 13.14
N GLN A 21 -12.51 -17.42 12.34
CA GLN A 21 -11.18 -16.94 12.73
C GLN A 21 -11.26 -15.93 13.89
N MET A 22 -12.24 -15.03 13.87
CA MET A 22 -12.48 -14.05 14.95
C MET A 22 -12.85 -14.74 16.26
N GLU A 23 -13.80 -15.68 16.23
CA GLU A 23 -14.20 -16.46 17.41
C GLU A 23 -13.01 -17.24 17.98
N LYS A 24 -12.28 -17.96 17.11
CA LYS A 24 -11.09 -18.73 17.50
C LYS A 24 -10.03 -17.85 18.17
N LEU A 25 -9.78 -16.66 17.61
CA LEU A 25 -8.79 -15.72 18.17
C LEU A 25 -9.24 -15.17 19.53
N GLY A 26 -10.52 -14.78 19.67
CA GLY A 26 -11.06 -14.31 20.94
C GLY A 26 -10.91 -15.35 22.06
N LEU A 27 -11.29 -16.60 21.77
CA LEU A 27 -11.14 -17.73 22.71
C LEU A 27 -9.68 -18.00 23.08
N LEU A 28 -8.76 -17.91 22.10
CA LEU A 28 -7.33 -18.11 22.34
C LEU A 28 -6.75 -17.05 23.27
N LEU A 29 -7.09 -15.78 23.07
CA LEU A 29 -6.60 -14.67 23.88
C LEU A 29 -7.13 -14.73 25.31
N ASP A 30 -8.41 -15.08 25.47
CA ASP A 30 -9.03 -15.29 26.77
C ASP A 30 -8.40 -16.47 27.52
N ALA A 31 -8.20 -17.60 26.84
CA ALA A 31 -7.52 -18.78 27.41
C ALA A 31 -6.07 -18.50 27.83
N ARG A 32 -5.41 -17.53 27.17
CA ARG A 32 -4.06 -17.05 27.54
C ARG A 32 -4.06 -16.04 28.69
N GLY A 33 -5.23 -15.72 29.25
CA GLY A 33 -5.39 -14.81 30.38
C GLY A 33 -5.03 -13.36 30.05
N TRP A 34 -5.19 -12.95 28.79
CA TRP A 34 -4.95 -11.56 28.41
C TRP A 34 -6.02 -10.66 29.04
N PHE A 35 -5.65 -9.41 29.32
CA PHE A 35 -6.55 -8.50 30.03
C PHE A 35 -7.61 -7.93 29.06
N PRO A 36 -8.90 -8.24 29.23
CA PRO A 36 -9.95 -7.66 28.41
C PRO A 36 -10.12 -6.17 28.73
N HIS A 37 -10.58 -5.40 27.75
CA HIS A 37 -11.00 -4.01 27.94
C HIS A 37 -12.09 -3.64 26.95
N ASP A 38 -12.81 -2.56 27.22
CA ASP A 38 -13.91 -2.12 26.36
C ASP A 38 -13.42 -1.20 25.24
N VAL A 39 -13.87 -1.50 24.02
CA VAL A 39 -13.69 -0.67 22.83
C VAL A 39 -15.01 -0.61 22.08
N GLN A 40 -15.43 0.59 21.66
CA GLN A 40 -16.67 0.74 20.91
C GLN A 40 -16.64 -0.06 19.60
N TYR A 41 -17.75 -0.76 19.33
CA TYR A 41 -17.95 -1.58 18.13
C TYR A 41 -16.98 -2.77 17.99
N ALA A 42 -16.29 -3.15 19.08
CA ALA A 42 -15.43 -4.32 19.13
C ALA A 42 -16.22 -5.56 19.58
N ASP A 43 -15.97 -6.71 18.93
CA ASP A 43 -16.40 -8.02 19.41
C ASP A 43 -15.56 -8.45 20.61
N PHE A 44 -14.27 -8.15 20.56
CA PHE A 44 -13.34 -8.35 21.68
C PHE A 44 -12.18 -7.36 21.62
N ALA A 45 -11.60 -7.07 22.78
CA ALA A 45 -10.37 -6.31 22.86
C ALA A 45 -9.53 -6.75 24.06
N PHE A 46 -8.28 -7.13 23.80
CA PHE A 46 -7.37 -7.70 24.79
C PHE A 46 -6.01 -7.00 24.79
N LYS A 47 -5.46 -6.81 25.99
CA LYS A 47 -4.09 -6.33 26.22
C LYS A 47 -3.20 -7.49 26.67
N GLY A 48 -2.17 -7.77 25.89
CA GLY A 48 -1.08 -8.69 26.21
C GLY A 48 0.20 -7.93 26.57
N ASP A 49 1.31 -8.66 26.65
CA ASP A 49 2.62 -8.06 26.91
C ASP A 49 3.08 -7.21 25.73
N GLN A 50 3.00 -5.88 25.89
CA GLN A 50 3.43 -4.90 24.90
C GLN A 50 2.75 -5.05 23.52
N VAL A 51 1.57 -5.65 23.49
CA VAL A 51 0.71 -5.80 22.31
C VAL A 51 -0.76 -5.71 22.73
N ASN A 52 -1.55 -5.02 21.91
CA ASN A 52 -2.98 -4.82 22.06
C ASN A 52 -3.67 -5.35 20.82
N VAL A 53 -4.75 -6.10 21.00
CA VAL A 53 -5.49 -6.74 19.92
C VAL A 53 -6.96 -6.36 20.05
N VAL A 54 -7.54 -5.83 18.98
CA VAL A 54 -8.95 -5.41 18.94
C VAL A 54 -9.59 -6.02 17.69
N GLY A 55 -10.58 -6.87 17.91
CA GLY A 55 -11.44 -7.42 16.86
C GLY A 55 -12.74 -6.64 16.76
N TYR A 56 -13.06 -6.10 15.59
CA TYR A 56 -14.30 -5.35 15.34
C TYR A 56 -15.38 -6.23 14.69
N THR A 57 -16.65 -5.89 14.95
CA THR A 57 -17.85 -6.50 14.35
C THR A 57 -17.87 -6.51 12.80
N SER A 58 -16.99 -5.73 12.17
CA SER A 58 -16.80 -5.70 10.72
C SER A 58 -15.88 -6.81 10.17
N GLY A 59 -15.34 -7.66 11.04
CA GLY A 59 -14.27 -8.63 10.75
C GLY A 59 -12.87 -8.00 10.70
N LYS A 60 -12.73 -6.70 10.96
CA LYS A 60 -11.43 -6.03 11.00
C LYS A 60 -10.73 -6.36 12.32
N LEU A 61 -9.51 -6.89 12.24
CA LEU A 61 -8.61 -7.07 13.38
C LEU A 61 -7.52 -5.99 13.36
N VAL A 62 -7.29 -5.34 14.50
CA VAL A 62 -6.22 -4.36 14.70
C VAL A 62 -5.28 -4.86 15.79
N ILE A 63 -3.98 -4.94 15.47
CA ILE A 63 -2.92 -5.35 16.39
C ILE A 63 -1.93 -4.19 16.51
N GLN A 64 -1.63 -3.77 17.73
CA GLN A 64 -0.79 -2.59 18.00
C GLN A 64 0.14 -2.81 19.19
N GLY A 65 1.38 -2.34 19.12
CA GLY A 65 2.36 -2.49 20.19
C GLY A 65 3.77 -2.81 19.68
N LYS A 66 4.71 -2.99 20.62
CA LYS A 66 6.10 -3.32 20.29
C LYS A 66 6.27 -4.77 19.84
N LYS A 67 5.40 -5.67 20.30
CA LYS A 67 5.40 -7.10 19.97
C LYS A 67 4.38 -7.48 18.89
N THR A 68 3.93 -6.52 18.08
CA THR A 68 2.95 -6.77 17.01
C THR A 68 3.46 -7.80 16.00
N GLU A 69 4.68 -7.64 15.49
CA GLU A 69 5.27 -8.59 14.54
C GLU A 69 5.43 -9.98 15.14
N ASP A 70 5.97 -10.06 16.37
CA ASP A 70 6.11 -11.32 17.09
C ASP A 70 4.75 -12.02 17.29
N PHE A 71 3.69 -11.28 17.62
CA PHE A 71 2.34 -11.82 17.77
C PHE A 71 1.76 -12.33 16.45
N VAL A 72 1.95 -11.58 15.37
CA VAL A 72 1.44 -11.98 14.05
C VAL A 72 2.11 -13.27 13.60
N GLN A 73 3.44 -13.32 13.58
CA GLN A 73 4.20 -14.45 13.05
C GLN A 73 4.08 -15.73 13.90
N ASN A 74 3.95 -15.60 15.23
CA ASN A 74 3.97 -16.76 16.12
C ASN A 74 2.59 -17.21 16.60
N VAL A 75 1.54 -16.40 16.40
CA VAL A 75 0.19 -16.69 16.90
C VAL A 75 -0.85 -16.53 15.81
N LEU A 76 -0.96 -15.34 15.22
CA LEU A 76 -2.01 -15.07 14.26
C LEU A 76 -1.88 -15.96 13.02
N GLU A 77 -0.70 -16.00 12.41
CA GLU A 77 -0.47 -16.76 11.18
C GLU A 77 -0.56 -18.28 11.39
N PRO A 78 0.11 -18.87 12.39
CA PRO A 78 0.12 -20.33 12.54
C PRO A 78 -1.17 -20.88 13.16
N GLU A 79 -1.78 -20.15 14.09
CA GLU A 79 -2.91 -20.66 14.87
C GLU A 79 -4.26 -20.17 14.37
N ILE A 80 -4.35 -19.02 13.69
CA ILE A 80 -5.63 -18.43 13.27
C ILE A 80 -5.83 -18.45 11.76
N THR A 81 -4.97 -17.78 10.98
CA THR A 81 -5.18 -17.64 9.53
C THR A 81 -4.70 -18.86 8.75
N GLY A 82 -3.63 -19.52 9.20
CA GLY A 82 -2.96 -20.56 8.42
C GLY A 82 -2.19 -20.01 7.21
N GLU A 83 -2.07 -18.69 7.11
CA GLU A 83 -1.42 -17.96 6.01
C GLU A 83 -0.31 -17.08 6.58
N PHE A 84 0.89 -17.18 5.99
CA PHE A 84 2.05 -16.37 6.34
C PHE A 84 2.01 -15.06 5.55
N LEU A 85 1.45 -13.98 6.11
CA LEU A 85 1.13 -12.74 5.38
C LEU A 85 2.11 -11.59 5.68
N LEU A 86 2.69 -11.54 6.87
CA LEU A 86 3.56 -10.47 7.35
C LEU A 86 5.03 -10.79 7.08
N GLY A 87 5.64 -10.05 6.13
CA GLY A 87 7.05 -10.23 5.78
C GLY A 87 7.30 -11.27 4.68
N TYR A 88 6.23 -11.90 4.18
CA TYR A 88 6.25 -12.87 3.08
C TYR A 88 5.63 -12.30 1.80
N GLU A 89 5.67 -10.98 1.63
CA GLU A 89 5.13 -10.29 0.45
C GLU A 89 5.67 -10.91 -0.85
N GLU A 90 6.95 -11.31 -0.86
CA GLU A 90 7.61 -11.97 -2.00
C GLU A 90 7.15 -13.41 -2.23
N VAL A 91 6.78 -14.13 -1.18
CA VAL A 91 6.27 -15.51 -1.30
C VAL A 91 4.82 -15.51 -1.76
N ASN A 92 4.02 -14.56 -1.27
CA ASN A 92 2.59 -14.49 -1.56
C ASN A 92 2.27 -13.78 -2.88
N ASN A 93 3.10 -12.81 -3.28
CA ASN A 93 2.94 -12.04 -4.51
C ASN A 93 4.30 -11.95 -5.21
N PRO A 94 4.85 -13.07 -5.70
CA PRO A 94 6.16 -13.10 -6.34
C PRO A 94 6.25 -12.13 -7.52
N GLU A 95 5.14 -11.87 -8.21
CA GLU A 95 5.07 -10.93 -9.32
C GLU A 95 5.42 -9.50 -8.89
N TRP A 96 5.15 -9.08 -7.65
CA TRP A 96 5.53 -7.75 -7.14
C TRP A 96 7.06 -7.57 -7.05
N PHE A 97 7.81 -8.66 -7.20
CA PHE A 97 9.27 -8.66 -7.18
C PHE A 97 9.85 -8.94 -8.58
N GLU A 98 9.01 -8.93 -9.61
CA GLU A 98 9.41 -8.84 -11.00
C GLU A 98 9.39 -7.38 -11.47
N PRO A 99 10.08 -7.02 -12.59
CA PRO A 99 9.95 -5.70 -13.17
C PRO A 99 8.50 -5.35 -13.50
N HIS A 100 7.96 -4.32 -12.85
CA HIS A 100 6.58 -3.87 -13.04
C HIS A 100 6.44 -2.36 -12.84
N ALA A 101 5.34 -1.80 -13.33
CA ALA A 101 4.96 -0.41 -13.08
C ALA A 101 4.01 -0.30 -11.88
N GLY A 102 4.19 0.72 -11.04
CA GLY A 102 3.25 1.12 -9.99
C GLY A 102 2.75 2.54 -10.25
N LEU A 103 1.42 2.74 -10.18
CA LEU A 103 0.77 4.01 -10.48
C LEU A 103 -0.11 4.47 -9.31
N ASP A 104 0.00 5.74 -8.94
CA ASP A 104 -0.80 6.36 -7.86
C ASP A 104 -0.95 7.88 -8.09
N GLU A 105 -1.90 8.50 -7.37
CA GLU A 105 -2.16 9.94 -7.41
C GLU A 105 -2.15 10.61 -6.04
N SER A 106 -1.87 11.92 -6.06
CA SER A 106 -2.03 12.80 -4.91
C SER A 106 -2.66 14.14 -5.34
N GLY A 107 -3.22 14.88 -4.38
CA GLY A 107 -3.95 16.12 -4.64
C GLY A 107 -5.43 15.93 -5.00
N LYS A 108 -5.90 14.68 -5.10
CA LYS A 108 -7.31 14.39 -5.34
C LYS A 108 -8.14 14.74 -4.11
N GLY A 109 -9.01 15.73 -4.24
CA GLY A 109 -9.87 16.20 -3.15
C GLY A 109 -9.34 17.44 -2.43
N ASP A 110 -8.10 17.84 -2.71
CA ASP A 110 -7.56 19.09 -2.20
C ASP A 110 -8.17 20.28 -2.94
N LEU A 111 -8.57 21.32 -2.19
CA LEU A 111 -9.10 22.55 -2.78
C LEU A 111 -8.01 23.37 -3.49
N PHE A 112 -6.78 23.29 -2.98
CA PHE A 112 -5.63 24.03 -3.48
C PHE A 112 -4.51 23.08 -3.85
N GLY A 113 -3.82 23.41 -4.94
CA GLY A 113 -2.68 22.65 -5.42
C GLY A 113 -3.01 21.76 -6.61
N PRO A 114 -1.98 21.27 -7.31
CA PRO A 114 -2.18 20.44 -8.47
C PRO A 114 -2.65 19.03 -8.07
N VAL A 115 -3.40 18.41 -8.96
CA VAL A 115 -3.49 16.94 -8.97
C VAL A 115 -2.24 16.41 -9.67
N VAL A 116 -1.56 15.46 -9.03
CA VAL A 116 -0.33 14.85 -9.50
C VAL A 116 -0.53 13.34 -9.59
N THR A 117 -0.22 12.78 -10.74
CA THR A 117 -0.12 11.32 -10.94
C THR A 117 1.35 10.95 -11.13
N ALA A 118 1.74 9.79 -10.62
CA ALA A 118 3.08 9.26 -10.77
C ALA A 118 3.02 7.81 -11.26
N CYS A 119 3.96 7.47 -12.16
CA CYS A 119 4.27 6.11 -12.56
C CYS A 119 5.72 5.82 -12.18
N VAL A 120 5.94 4.72 -11.47
CA VAL A 120 7.25 4.23 -11.06
C VAL A 120 7.46 2.84 -11.64
N ILE A 121 8.56 2.58 -12.34
CA ILE A 121 8.94 1.24 -12.79
C ILE A 121 10.17 0.79 -12.01
N ALA A 122 10.07 -0.37 -11.40
CA ALA A 122 11.09 -0.95 -10.53
C ALA A 122 11.21 -2.45 -10.76
N ASP A 123 12.39 -3.01 -10.50
CA ASP A 123 12.59 -4.46 -10.40
C ASP A 123 12.53 -4.92 -8.93
N GLY A 124 12.60 -6.24 -8.72
CA GLY A 124 12.55 -6.81 -7.38
C GLY A 124 13.64 -6.35 -6.44
N ASP A 125 14.87 -6.12 -6.92
CA ASP A 125 15.98 -5.69 -6.06
C ASP A 125 15.76 -4.27 -5.55
N MET A 126 15.22 -3.39 -6.40
CA MET A 126 14.78 -2.06 -6.01
C MET A 126 13.67 -2.12 -4.97
N VAL A 127 12.64 -2.95 -5.21
CA VAL A 127 11.49 -3.13 -4.30
C VAL A 127 11.95 -3.64 -2.93
N ARG A 128 12.77 -4.70 -2.88
CA ARG A 128 13.34 -5.22 -1.62
C ARG A 128 14.10 -4.14 -0.86
N LYS A 129 14.95 -3.37 -1.56
CA LYS A 129 15.69 -2.26 -0.96
C LYS A 129 14.76 -1.19 -0.38
N TRP A 130 13.64 -0.89 -1.02
CA TRP A 130 12.67 0.09 -0.52
C TRP A 130 11.89 -0.43 0.69
N ILE A 131 11.52 -1.72 0.68
CA ILE A 131 10.89 -2.39 1.83
C ILE A 131 11.83 -2.37 3.04
N ASP A 132 13.10 -2.75 2.85
CA ASP A 132 14.12 -2.66 3.91
C ASP A 132 14.35 -1.20 4.36
N GLY A 133 14.22 -0.24 3.44
CA GLY A 133 14.23 1.19 3.73
C GLY A 133 13.02 1.71 4.51
N GLY A 134 11.98 0.88 4.69
CA GLY A 134 10.77 1.18 5.43
C GLY A 134 9.68 1.89 4.64
N ILE A 135 9.66 1.72 3.30
CA ILE A 135 8.57 2.20 2.45
C ILE A 135 7.24 1.59 2.94
N ARG A 136 6.21 2.43 3.01
CA ARG A 136 4.86 2.05 3.47
C ARG A 136 3.85 3.01 2.87
N ASP A 137 2.56 2.71 3.01
CA ASP A 137 1.46 3.57 2.57
C ASP A 137 1.66 5.02 3.08
N SER A 138 1.68 5.96 2.14
CA SER A 138 1.91 7.39 2.36
C SER A 138 0.89 8.02 3.33
N LYS A 139 -0.31 7.43 3.44
CA LYS A 139 -1.39 7.88 4.32
C LYS A 139 -1.07 7.75 5.81
N THR A 140 -0.07 6.94 6.16
CA THR A 140 0.29 6.63 7.56
C THR A 140 1.60 7.24 8.01
N ILE A 141 2.23 8.08 7.18
CA ILE A 141 3.57 8.63 7.43
C ILE A 141 3.59 10.16 7.42
N THR A 142 4.55 10.73 8.14
CA THR A 142 4.77 12.18 8.23
C THR A 142 5.53 12.70 7.01
N ASP A 143 5.41 14.00 6.71
CA ASP A 143 6.13 14.65 5.61
C ASP A 143 7.65 14.40 5.64
N SER A 144 8.23 14.38 6.84
CA SER A 144 9.65 14.06 7.02
C SER A 144 10.03 12.66 6.53
N ILE A 145 9.14 11.68 6.71
CA ILE A 145 9.32 10.32 6.21
C ILE A 145 9.11 10.30 4.70
N ILE A 146 8.11 11.02 4.17
CA ILE A 146 7.88 11.14 2.72
C ILE A 146 9.14 11.67 2.01
N VAL A 147 9.75 12.73 2.53
CA VAL A 147 11.00 13.30 1.98
C VAL A 147 12.15 12.29 2.04
N LYS A 148 12.26 11.51 3.13
CA LYS A 148 13.27 10.47 3.26
C LYS A 148 13.06 9.35 2.23
N MET A 149 11.82 8.88 2.06
CA MET A 149 11.48 7.82 1.11
C MET A 149 11.67 8.29 -0.33
N HIS A 150 11.26 9.53 -0.64
CA HIS A 150 11.50 10.14 -1.95
C HIS A 150 12.99 10.13 -2.31
N LYS A 151 13.87 10.56 -1.39
CA LYS A 151 15.33 10.52 -1.61
C LYS A 151 15.86 9.10 -1.86
N LEU A 152 15.32 8.10 -1.15
CA LEU A 152 15.69 6.71 -1.35
C LEU A 152 15.29 6.21 -2.75
N ILE A 153 14.06 6.49 -3.18
CA ILE A 153 13.51 6.05 -4.45
C ILE A 153 14.26 6.71 -5.61
N ILE A 154 14.36 8.05 -5.64
CA ILE A 154 15.07 8.76 -6.72
C ILE A 154 16.57 8.42 -6.79
N GLY A 155 17.17 8.06 -5.65
CA GLY A 155 18.58 7.66 -5.56
C GLY A 155 18.83 6.21 -5.93
N THR A 156 17.78 5.44 -6.22
CA THR A 156 17.90 4.04 -6.61
C THR A 156 18.31 3.94 -8.08
N LYS A 157 19.43 3.25 -8.35
CA LYS A 157 19.93 3.12 -9.73
C LYS A 157 18.95 2.31 -10.57
N GLY A 158 18.57 2.84 -11.73
CA GLY A 158 17.73 2.13 -12.71
C GLY A 158 16.23 2.31 -12.52
N VAL A 159 15.76 2.92 -11.43
CA VAL A 159 14.34 3.23 -11.27
C VAL A 159 13.90 4.21 -12.36
N VAL A 160 12.72 3.99 -12.93
CA VAL A 160 12.08 4.97 -13.82
C VAL A 160 10.97 5.64 -13.04
N ILE A 161 10.96 6.97 -13.03
CA ILE A 161 9.91 7.76 -12.39
C ILE A 161 9.42 8.79 -13.39
N LYS A 162 8.12 8.80 -13.65
CA LYS A 162 7.46 9.79 -14.49
C LYS A 162 6.24 10.32 -13.78
N THR A 163 5.99 11.61 -13.94
CA THR A 163 4.87 12.29 -13.29
C THR A 163 4.11 13.11 -14.31
N ALA A 164 2.79 13.05 -14.25
CA ALA A 164 1.92 13.95 -15.00
C ALA A 164 1.06 14.75 -14.03
N TYR A 165 1.09 16.07 -14.18
CA TYR A 165 0.35 16.99 -13.33
C TYR A 165 -0.09 18.22 -14.12
N THR A 166 -1.02 18.97 -13.54
CA THR A 166 -1.49 20.23 -14.11
C THR A 166 -1.60 21.28 -13.02
N GLY A 167 -1.12 22.49 -13.29
CA GLY A 167 -1.42 23.64 -12.43
C GLY A 167 -2.91 24.00 -12.46
N MET A 168 -3.38 24.71 -11.43
CA MET A 168 -4.81 25.01 -11.21
C MET A 168 -5.55 25.62 -12.42
N PRO A 169 -5.00 26.61 -13.16
CA PRO A 169 -5.70 27.15 -14.33
C PRO A 169 -5.91 26.09 -15.42
N LYS A 170 -4.90 25.25 -15.66
CA LYS A 170 -4.95 24.19 -16.66
C LYS A 170 -5.85 23.04 -16.24
N TYR A 171 -5.86 22.73 -14.94
CA TYR A 171 -6.80 21.80 -14.34
C TYR A 171 -8.24 22.23 -14.65
N ASN A 172 -8.60 23.48 -14.40
CA ASN A 172 -9.96 23.98 -14.64
C ASN A 172 -10.36 23.88 -16.12
N GLU A 173 -9.44 24.22 -17.04
CA GLU A 173 -9.67 24.09 -18.49
C GLU A 173 -9.88 22.62 -18.90
N LEU A 174 -9.00 21.72 -18.45
CA LEU A 174 -9.07 20.31 -18.82
C LEU A 174 -10.25 19.60 -18.17
N TYR A 175 -10.58 19.94 -16.93
CA TYR A 175 -11.74 19.40 -16.23
C TYR A 175 -13.03 19.64 -17.02
N GLN A 176 -13.20 20.82 -17.61
CA GLN A 176 -14.31 21.11 -18.52
C GLN A 176 -14.27 20.25 -19.78
N LYS A 177 -13.08 20.08 -20.41
CA LYS A 177 -12.90 19.24 -21.60
C LYS A 177 -13.23 17.76 -21.37
N PHE A 178 -13.00 17.25 -20.16
CA PHE A 178 -13.37 15.89 -19.75
C PHE A 178 -14.84 15.77 -19.30
N GLY A 179 -15.67 16.79 -19.58
CA GLY A 179 -17.09 16.79 -19.24
C GLY A 179 -17.35 16.87 -17.74
N GLN A 180 -16.50 17.60 -17.01
CA GLN A 180 -16.58 17.77 -15.55
C GLN A 180 -16.54 16.43 -14.81
N ASN A 181 -15.73 15.50 -15.31
CA ASN A 181 -15.55 14.18 -14.73
C ASN A 181 -14.08 13.98 -14.30
N LEU A 182 -13.84 14.04 -13.00
CA LEU A 182 -12.50 13.92 -12.42
C LEU A 182 -11.85 12.58 -12.74
N ASN A 183 -12.61 11.48 -12.73
CA ASN A 183 -12.06 10.15 -13.00
C ASN A 183 -11.57 10.01 -14.45
N LYS A 184 -12.28 10.59 -15.43
CA LYS A 184 -11.79 10.63 -16.82
C LYS A 184 -10.52 11.46 -16.95
N PHE A 185 -10.45 12.58 -16.24
CA PHE A 185 -9.28 13.43 -16.25
C PHE A 185 -8.06 12.77 -15.57
N LEU A 186 -8.24 12.16 -14.41
CA LEU A 186 -7.23 11.35 -13.72
C LEU A 186 -6.76 10.19 -14.61
N ALA A 187 -7.68 9.51 -15.28
CA ALA A 187 -7.32 8.41 -16.17
C ALA A 187 -6.41 8.84 -17.32
N TRP A 188 -6.63 10.04 -17.86
CA TRP A 188 -5.74 10.62 -18.86
C TRP A 188 -4.37 10.99 -18.28
N LEU A 189 -4.31 11.56 -17.07
CA LEU A 189 -3.03 11.88 -16.41
C LEU A 189 -2.21 10.61 -16.12
N HIS A 190 -2.84 9.59 -15.54
CA HIS A 190 -2.22 8.28 -15.31
C HIS A 190 -1.68 7.67 -16.60
N GLY A 191 -2.49 7.67 -17.68
CA GLY A 191 -2.06 7.18 -18.99
C GLY A 191 -0.84 7.93 -19.54
N ARG A 192 -0.78 9.26 -19.34
CA ARG A 192 0.40 10.06 -19.74
C ARG A 192 1.65 9.68 -18.94
N ALA A 193 1.55 9.63 -17.62
CA ALA A 193 2.71 9.26 -16.79
C ALA A 193 3.20 7.85 -17.11
N LEU A 194 2.29 6.92 -17.40
CA LEU A 194 2.60 5.55 -17.80
C LEU A 194 3.28 5.50 -19.17
N ASN A 195 2.71 6.12 -20.20
CA ASN A 195 3.30 6.11 -21.55
C ASN A 195 4.73 6.69 -21.52
N ASP A 196 4.93 7.83 -20.85
CA ASP A 196 6.25 8.44 -20.67
C ASP A 196 7.25 7.50 -19.96
N ALA A 197 6.76 6.61 -19.08
CA ALA A 197 7.60 5.64 -18.37
C ALA A 197 7.94 4.43 -19.24
N LEU A 198 6.96 3.97 -20.04
CA LEU A 198 7.10 2.86 -20.99
C LEU A 198 8.06 3.17 -22.15
N GLU A 199 8.32 4.46 -22.44
CA GLU A 199 9.39 4.86 -23.35
C GLU A 199 10.79 4.52 -22.82
N VAL A 200 10.96 4.46 -21.49
CA VAL A 200 12.27 4.26 -20.83
C VAL A 200 12.48 2.80 -20.43
N SER A 201 11.45 2.15 -19.88
CA SER A 201 11.48 0.74 -19.46
C SER A 201 10.16 0.07 -19.78
N LYS A 202 10.21 -1.18 -20.27
CA LYS A 202 9.04 -1.92 -20.78
C LYS A 202 8.77 -3.19 -19.99
N PRO A 203 8.31 -3.09 -18.73
CA PRO A 203 7.79 -4.25 -18.02
C PRO A 203 6.54 -4.79 -18.74
N SER A 204 6.21 -6.06 -18.52
CA SER A 204 5.03 -6.69 -19.13
C SER A 204 3.71 -6.23 -18.52
N TRP A 205 3.74 -5.74 -17.27
CA TRP A 205 2.54 -5.40 -16.53
C TRP A 205 2.77 -4.27 -15.51
N GLY A 206 1.68 -3.76 -14.92
CA GLY A 206 1.72 -2.83 -13.80
C GLY A 206 0.44 -2.81 -12.97
N LEU A 207 0.51 -2.14 -11.82
CA LEU A 207 -0.56 -2.01 -10.85
C LEU A 207 -0.93 -0.54 -10.65
N LEU A 208 -2.22 -0.24 -10.67
CA LEU A 208 -2.80 1.08 -10.45
C LEU A 208 -3.74 1.06 -9.25
N ASP A 209 -3.60 2.00 -8.31
CA ASP A 209 -4.57 2.13 -7.21
C ASP A 209 -5.99 2.42 -7.75
N GLN A 210 -6.96 1.62 -7.36
CA GLN A 210 -8.28 1.62 -7.96
C GLN A 210 -9.08 2.88 -7.58
N PHE A 211 -9.05 3.91 -8.42
CA PHE A 211 -9.85 5.12 -8.22
C PHE A 211 -11.22 5.10 -8.91
N SER A 212 -11.51 4.09 -9.74
CA SER A 212 -12.81 3.96 -10.43
C SER A 212 -13.17 2.50 -10.73
N LYS A 213 -14.47 2.20 -10.83
CA LYS A 213 -14.97 0.85 -11.16
C LYS A 213 -14.74 0.44 -12.62
N GLN A 214 -14.46 1.41 -13.50
CA GLN A 214 -14.26 1.16 -14.92
C GLN A 214 -12.76 1.24 -15.26
N PRO A 215 -12.26 0.44 -16.21
CA PRO A 215 -10.87 0.52 -16.67
C PRO A 215 -10.67 1.74 -17.59
N LEU A 216 -10.71 2.93 -17.01
CA LEU A 216 -10.62 4.19 -17.76
C LEU A 216 -9.20 4.44 -18.28
N VAL A 217 -8.17 4.08 -17.50
CA VAL A 217 -6.76 4.34 -17.84
C VAL A 217 -6.32 3.54 -19.06
N GLN A 218 -6.81 2.30 -19.19
CA GLN A 218 -6.50 1.36 -20.27
C GLN A 218 -6.80 1.96 -21.66
N ARG A 219 -7.72 2.93 -21.76
CA ARG A 219 -8.02 3.63 -23.02
C ARG A 219 -6.90 4.59 -23.46
N HIS A 220 -6.06 5.03 -22.53
CA HIS A 220 -4.99 5.99 -22.75
C HIS A 220 -3.61 5.33 -22.89
N ILE A 221 -3.51 4.02 -22.68
CA ILE A 221 -2.27 3.26 -22.87
C ILE A 221 -2.01 3.08 -24.36
N GLU A 222 -0.84 3.50 -24.82
CA GLU A 222 -0.44 3.38 -26.23
C GLU A 222 -0.02 1.95 -26.59
N ASP A 223 0.79 1.31 -25.72
CA ASP A 223 1.17 -0.08 -25.88
C ASP A 223 0.02 -1.03 -25.50
N LYS A 224 -0.58 -1.70 -26.49
CA LYS A 224 -1.69 -2.63 -26.27
C LYS A 224 -1.27 -3.99 -25.71
N SER A 225 0.02 -4.27 -25.65
CA SER A 225 0.55 -5.49 -25.03
C SER A 225 0.77 -5.34 -23.52
N PHE A 226 0.77 -4.11 -23.01
CA PHE A 226 0.96 -3.82 -21.60
C PHE A 226 -0.29 -4.17 -20.76
N ASP A 227 -0.11 -5.02 -19.74
CA ASP A 227 -1.17 -5.45 -18.85
C ASP A 227 -1.28 -4.53 -17.62
N LEU A 228 -2.21 -3.57 -17.64
CA LEU A 228 -2.49 -2.71 -16.49
C LEU A 228 -3.60 -3.27 -15.61
N ARG A 229 -3.21 -3.70 -14.40
CA ARG A 229 -4.07 -4.27 -13.35
C ARG A 229 -4.52 -3.19 -12.35
N MET A 230 -5.61 -3.49 -11.63
CA MET A 230 -6.19 -2.66 -10.56
C MET A 230 -6.40 -3.51 -9.31
#